data_AF-A0A1G1GDS2-F1
#
_entry.id   AF-A0A1G1GDS2-F1
#
_cell.length_a   1.000
_cell.length_b   1.000
_cell.length_c   1.000
_cell.angle_alpha   90.00
_cell.angle_beta   90.00
_cell.angle_gamma   90.00
#
_symmetry.space_group_name_H-M   'P 1'
#
loop_
_entity.id
_entity.type
_entity.pdbx_description
1 polymer ?
#
loop_
_entity_poly.entity_id
_entity_poly.type
_entity_poly.pdbx_seq_one_letter_code
_entity_poly.pdbx_strand_id
1 'polypeptide(L)'
;MSTFFHSSKNIQKTHGWDIELTCTHCGFSGQPRYEGWSPSLQTNRGGNVRVYAKIACAKCGSRLTNEAGSKLVELFQGLDIPEQNKKIISRFILWLFLVPAGLAFVLFFGMQMDWWTWGMGTVWILLVSGIALPVLVSVKNRQVAQLPSRCDCNKPHYVYLGSLDNEQCYRCFSCGRLMKVRE
;
A
#
# COMPACT_ATOMS: atom_id res chain seq x y z
N MET A 1 -14.21 -20.07 -26.48
CA MET A 1 -13.88 -20.90 -25.30
C MET A 1 -12.58 -20.35 -24.73
N SER A 2 -12.69 -19.38 -23.82
CA SER A 2 -11.56 -18.54 -23.40
C SER A 2 -10.91 -19.15 -22.17
N THR A 3 -9.66 -19.58 -22.31
CA THR A 3 -8.82 -20.07 -21.23
C THR A 3 -8.47 -18.91 -20.29
N PHE A 4 -9.05 -18.96 -19.08
CA PHE A 4 -8.68 -18.10 -17.97
C PHE A 4 -7.26 -18.44 -17.51
N PHE A 5 -6.27 -17.71 -18.01
CA PHE A 5 -4.97 -17.63 -17.35
C PHE A 5 -5.15 -16.83 -16.06
N HIS A 6 -5.04 -17.51 -14.92
CA HIS A 6 -4.82 -16.92 -13.60
C HIS A 6 -3.42 -16.28 -13.60
N SER A 7 -3.27 -15.16 -14.31
CA SER A 7 -2.15 -14.25 -14.09
C SER A 7 -2.30 -13.73 -12.66
N SER A 8 -1.24 -13.84 -11.86
CA SER A 8 -1.16 -13.25 -10.54
C SER A 8 -1.43 -11.76 -10.68
N LYS A 9 -2.70 -11.35 -10.46
CA LYS A 9 -3.14 -9.97 -10.50
C LYS A 9 -2.30 -9.19 -9.51
N ASN A 10 -1.30 -8.47 -10.02
CA ASN A 10 -0.90 -7.20 -9.45
C ASN A 10 -2.20 -6.47 -9.20
N ILE A 11 -2.55 -6.22 -7.94
CA ILE A 11 -3.76 -5.49 -7.59
C ILE A 11 -3.50 -4.08 -8.10
N GLN A 12 -3.95 -3.80 -9.33
CA GLN A 12 -3.87 -2.48 -9.93
C GLN A 12 -4.63 -1.56 -8.99
N LYS A 13 -3.90 -0.67 -8.31
CA LYS A 13 -4.49 0.40 -7.51
C LYS A 13 -5.36 1.21 -8.47
N THR A 14 -6.67 1.06 -8.41
CA THR A 14 -7.58 1.87 -9.21
C THR A 14 -7.54 3.28 -8.62
N HIS A 15 -6.88 4.20 -9.30
CA HIS A 15 -6.83 5.60 -8.89
C HIS A 15 -8.13 6.27 -9.31
N GLY A 16 -8.69 7.08 -8.43
CA GLY A 16 -9.94 7.78 -8.71
C GLY A 16 -10.32 8.70 -7.57
N TRP A 17 -11.36 9.47 -7.82
CA TRP A 17 -11.95 10.35 -6.83
C TRP A 17 -13.46 10.42 -7.08
N ASP A 18 -14.24 10.00 -6.10
CA ASP A 18 -15.70 9.92 -6.19
C ASP A 18 -16.39 10.59 -4.99
N ILE A 19 -15.65 11.45 -4.28
CA ILE A 19 -16.13 12.20 -3.13
C ILE A 19 -16.42 13.64 -3.56
N GLU A 20 -17.53 14.19 -3.07
CA GLU A 20 -17.88 15.57 -3.34
C GLU A 20 -16.85 16.54 -2.76
N LEU A 21 -16.55 17.58 -3.54
CA LEU A 21 -15.66 18.65 -3.16
C LEU A 21 -16.33 19.99 -3.39
N THR A 22 -16.05 20.94 -2.51
CA THR A 22 -16.45 22.33 -2.67
C THR A 22 -15.30 23.11 -3.28
N CYS A 23 -15.52 23.66 -4.46
CA CYS A 23 -14.54 24.48 -5.17
C CYS A 23 -14.37 25.84 -4.50
N THR A 24 -13.17 26.19 -4.05
CA THR A 24 -12.92 27.50 -3.42
C THR A 24 -12.93 28.66 -4.42
N HIS A 25 -12.79 28.39 -5.71
CA HIS A 25 -12.79 29.42 -6.76
C HIS A 25 -14.20 29.89 -7.17
N CYS A 26 -15.17 28.99 -7.26
CA CYS A 26 -16.52 29.31 -7.77
C CYS A 26 -17.66 28.92 -6.82
N GLY A 27 -17.35 28.37 -5.65
CA GLY A 27 -18.33 27.96 -4.63
C GLY A 27 -19.16 26.73 -5.00
N PHE A 28 -18.94 26.12 -6.16
CA PHE A 28 -19.67 24.92 -6.58
C PHE A 28 -19.28 23.73 -5.69
N SER A 29 -20.28 23.07 -5.11
CA SER A 29 -20.13 21.82 -4.38
C SER A 29 -20.74 20.67 -5.17
N GLY A 30 -19.96 19.63 -5.42
CA GLY A 30 -20.41 18.45 -6.14
C GLY A 30 -19.26 17.49 -6.48
N GLN A 31 -19.56 16.46 -7.27
CA GLN A 31 -18.52 15.52 -7.72
C GLN A 31 -17.56 16.21 -8.70
N PRO A 32 -16.25 16.13 -8.46
CA PRO A 32 -15.27 16.72 -9.37
C PRO A 32 -15.10 15.86 -10.62
N ARG A 33 -14.64 16.47 -11.70
CA ARG A 33 -14.27 15.76 -12.93
C ARG A 33 -12.90 15.11 -12.75
N TYR A 34 -12.83 13.79 -12.89
CA TYR A 34 -11.58 13.04 -12.89
C TYR A 34 -10.88 13.13 -14.26
N GLU A 35 -9.62 13.56 -14.28
CA GLU A 35 -8.82 13.78 -15.48
C GLU A 35 -7.62 12.80 -15.59
N GLY A 36 -7.65 11.73 -14.78
CA GLY A 36 -6.57 10.75 -14.69
C GLY A 36 -5.76 10.89 -13.41
N TRP A 37 -4.54 10.34 -13.40
CA TRP A 37 -3.67 10.34 -12.22
C TRP A 37 -2.26 10.83 -12.56
N SER A 38 -1.52 11.30 -11.56
CA SER A 38 -0.09 11.62 -11.69
C SER A 38 0.64 11.53 -10.36
N PRO A 39 1.86 10.94 -10.33
CA PRO A 39 2.71 10.88 -9.14
C PRO A 39 3.29 12.24 -8.74
N SER A 40 3.29 13.22 -9.65
CA SER A 40 3.82 14.56 -9.39
C SER A 40 2.82 15.51 -8.72
N LEU A 41 1.55 15.12 -8.56
CA LEU A 41 0.61 15.93 -7.80
C LEU A 41 0.78 15.66 -6.30
N GLN A 42 1.23 16.68 -5.56
CA GLN A 42 1.32 16.67 -4.10
C GLN A 42 0.64 17.93 -3.55
N THR A 43 0.04 17.80 -2.37
CA THR A 43 -0.62 18.91 -1.68
C THR A 43 0.23 19.33 -0.50
N ASN A 44 0.82 20.54 -0.53
CA ASN A 44 1.65 21.06 0.54
C ASN A 44 0.82 21.71 1.67
N ARG A 45 -0.09 20.96 2.28
CA ARG A 45 -0.91 21.45 3.40
C ARG A 45 -0.51 20.74 4.69
N GLY A 46 0.47 21.30 5.42
CA GLY A 46 0.76 21.02 6.84
C GLY A 46 1.14 19.59 7.24
N GLY A 47 1.25 18.65 6.29
CA GLY A 47 1.62 17.25 6.47
C GLY A 47 1.95 16.61 5.12
N ASN A 48 2.44 15.37 5.11
CA ASN A 48 2.79 14.65 3.87
C ASN A 48 1.53 14.10 3.17
N VAL A 49 0.59 14.99 2.84
CA VAL A 49 -0.64 14.64 2.10
C VAL A 49 -0.33 14.62 0.60
N ARG A 50 -0.61 13.50 -0.06
CA ARG A 50 -0.44 13.37 -1.52
C ARG A 50 -1.71 12.86 -2.16
N VAL A 51 -2.28 13.68 -3.03
CA VAL A 51 -3.43 13.30 -3.86
C VAL A 51 -2.93 13.02 -5.27
N TYR A 52 -3.01 11.76 -5.67
CA TYR A 52 -2.50 11.30 -6.96
C TYR A 52 -3.53 11.47 -8.10
N ALA A 53 -4.81 11.64 -7.75
CA ALA A 53 -5.87 11.89 -8.71
C ALA A 53 -5.82 13.33 -9.23
N LYS A 54 -5.82 13.50 -10.55
CA LYS A 54 -6.05 14.79 -11.21
C LYS A 54 -7.53 15.05 -11.23
N ILE A 55 -7.97 16.07 -10.51
CA ILE A 55 -9.38 16.43 -10.41
C ILE A 55 -9.59 17.92 -10.63
N ALA A 56 -10.67 18.24 -11.33
CA ALA A 56 -11.07 19.60 -11.66
C ALA A 56 -12.52 19.86 -11.26
N CYS A 57 -12.85 21.11 -10.98
CA CYS A 57 -14.22 21.53 -10.73
C CYS A 57 -15.07 21.31 -11.99
N ALA A 58 -16.21 20.64 -11.84
CA ALA A 58 -17.13 20.39 -12.96
C ALA A 58 -17.71 21.68 -13.57
N LYS A 59 -17.75 22.78 -12.81
CA LYS A 59 -18.35 24.06 -13.24
C LYS A 59 -17.32 25.02 -13.87
N CYS A 60 -16.20 25.28 -13.21
CA CYS A 60 -15.22 26.28 -13.66
C CYS A 60 -13.89 25.68 -14.16
N GLY A 61 -13.68 24.37 -14.05
CA GLY A 61 -12.46 23.70 -14.50
C GLY A 61 -11.22 23.97 -13.64
N SER A 62 -11.32 24.71 -12.53
CA SER A 62 -10.19 24.91 -11.62
C SER A 62 -9.74 23.59 -11.00
N ARG A 63 -8.43 23.42 -10.80
CA ARG A 63 -7.89 22.23 -10.13
C ARG A 63 -8.30 22.23 -8.66
N LEU A 64 -8.74 21.06 -8.17
CA LEU A 64 -9.24 20.88 -6.81
C LEU A 64 -8.27 20.11 -5.91
N THR A 65 -6.98 20.15 -6.23
CA THR A 65 -5.98 19.33 -5.52
C THR A 65 -5.91 19.69 -4.03
N ASN A 66 -5.97 20.98 -3.69
CA ASN A 66 -5.88 21.43 -2.29
C ASN A 66 -7.12 21.05 -1.48
N GLU A 67 -8.29 21.16 -2.10
CA GLU A 67 -9.58 20.80 -1.53
C GLU A 67 -9.66 19.29 -1.29
N ALA A 68 -9.17 18.50 -2.25
CA ALA A 68 -9.01 17.06 -2.10
C ALA A 68 -8.05 16.70 -0.97
N GLY A 69 -6.92 17.41 -0.86
CA GLY A 69 -5.96 17.22 0.22
C GLY A 69 -6.61 17.45 1.59
N SER A 70 -7.34 18.55 1.77
CA SER A 70 -8.08 18.81 3.02
C SER A 70 -9.16 17.76 3.28
N LYS A 71 -9.90 17.33 2.26
CA LYS A 71 -10.95 16.34 2.43
C LYS A 71 -10.39 14.97 2.80
N LEU A 72 -9.22 14.62 2.26
CA LEU A 72 -8.51 13.40 2.60
C LEU A 72 -8.05 13.44 4.06
N VAL A 73 -7.50 14.55 4.54
CA VAL A 73 -7.19 14.73 5.97
C VAL A 73 -8.46 14.57 6.80
N GLU A 74 -9.55 15.27 6.47
CA GLU A 74 -10.82 15.20 7.20
C GLU A 74 -11.37 13.77 7.33
N LEU A 75 -11.36 13.00 6.24
CA LEU A 75 -11.91 11.64 6.21
C LEU A 75 -11.04 10.60 6.91
N PHE A 76 -9.72 10.81 6.93
CA PHE A 76 -8.76 9.81 7.38
C PHE A 76 -8.06 10.20 8.68
N GLN A 77 -8.14 11.45 9.15
CA GLN A 77 -7.60 11.85 10.44
C GLN A 77 -8.38 11.15 11.56
N GLY A 78 -7.69 10.29 12.32
CA GLY A 78 -8.30 9.47 13.37
C GLY A 78 -8.89 8.13 12.91
N LEU A 79 -8.87 7.81 11.61
CA LEU A 79 -9.25 6.46 11.16
C LEU A 79 -8.14 5.46 11.56
N ASP A 80 -8.55 4.38 12.22
CA ASP A 80 -7.63 3.31 12.63
C ASP A 80 -7.17 2.45 11.45
N ILE A 81 -5.91 2.02 11.53
CA ILE A 81 -5.36 1.02 10.60
C ILE A 81 -5.95 -0.35 10.96
N PRO A 82 -6.47 -1.12 9.98
CA PRO A 82 -6.99 -2.46 10.22
C PRO A 82 -5.99 -3.36 10.95
N GLU A 83 -6.47 -4.10 11.95
CA GLU A 83 -5.65 -5.04 12.74
C GLU A 83 -4.92 -6.08 11.89
N GLN A 84 -5.51 -6.48 10.76
CA GLN A 84 -4.85 -7.38 9.81
C GLN A 84 -3.54 -6.81 9.26
N ASN A 85 -3.49 -5.49 9.01
CA ASN A 85 -2.27 -4.84 8.57
C ASN A 85 -1.20 -4.82 9.67
N LYS A 86 -1.59 -4.48 10.90
CA LYS A 86 -0.69 -4.53 12.06
C LYS A 86 -0.09 -5.93 12.25
N LYS A 87 -0.91 -6.98 12.08
CA LYS A 87 -0.46 -8.39 12.14
C LYS A 87 0.52 -8.74 11.02
N ILE A 88 0.30 -8.27 9.79
CA ILE A 88 1.22 -8.50 8.67
C ILE A 88 2.58 -7.84 8.96
N ILE A 89 2.57 -6.58 9.39
CA ILE A 89 3.79 -5.84 9.74
C ILE A 89 4.53 -6.52 10.90
N SER A 90 3.82 -6.88 11.98
CA SER A 90 4.41 -7.55 13.14
C SER A 90 5.03 -8.90 12.77
N ARG A 91 4.33 -9.72 11.97
CA ARG A 91 4.88 -10.97 11.45
C ARG A 91 6.12 -10.74 10.60
N PHE A 92 6.09 -9.74 9.71
CA PHE A 92 7.24 -9.43 8.88
C PHE A 92 8.47 -9.03 9.71
N ILE A 93 8.28 -8.16 10.72
CA ILE A 93 9.36 -7.79 11.65
C ILE A 93 9.89 -9.03 12.37
N LEU A 94 9.01 -9.90 12.87
CA LEU A 94 9.41 -11.15 13.53
C LEU A 94 10.26 -12.04 12.60
N TRP A 95 9.81 -12.27 11.37
CA TRP A 95 10.55 -13.06 10.37
C TRP A 95 11.90 -12.42 10.00
N LEU A 96 11.98 -11.09 9.98
CA LEU A 96 13.21 -10.35 9.71
C LEU A 96 14.28 -10.57 10.78
N PHE A 97 13.90 -10.91 12.02
CA PHE A 97 14.84 -11.32 13.06
C PHE A 97 15.07 -12.84 13.10
N LEU A 98 14.01 -13.63 12.97
CA LEU A 98 14.09 -15.10 13.07
C LEU A 98 14.90 -15.74 11.95
N VAL A 99 14.76 -15.27 10.71
CA VAL A 99 15.49 -15.86 9.56
C VAL A 99 16.99 -15.64 9.67
N PRO A 100 17.50 -14.42 9.91
CA PRO A 100 18.93 -14.23 10.14
C PRO A 100 19.45 -14.97 11.38
N ALA A 101 18.69 -14.98 12.48
CA ALA A 101 19.08 -15.70 13.69
C ALA A 101 19.18 -17.22 13.44
N GLY A 102 18.23 -17.80 12.72
CA GLY A 102 18.26 -19.21 12.34
C GLY A 102 19.42 -19.54 11.41
N LEU A 103 19.70 -18.69 10.42
CA LEU A 103 20.86 -18.86 9.53
C LEU A 103 22.18 -18.77 10.30
N ALA A 104 22.30 -17.81 11.23
CA ALA A 104 23.48 -17.68 12.10
C ALA A 104 23.65 -18.90 13.01
N PHE A 105 22.55 -19.43 13.56
CA PHE A 105 22.57 -20.65 14.38
C PHE A 105 23.05 -21.86 13.57
N VAL A 106 22.54 -22.04 12.34
CA VAL A 106 22.97 -23.12 11.44
C VAL A 106 24.45 -22.97 11.06
N LEU A 107 24.92 -21.75 10.79
CA LEU A 107 26.35 -21.48 10.56
C LEU A 107 27.19 -21.90 11.77
N PHE A 108 26.79 -21.45 12.96
CA PHE A 108 27.53 -21.72 14.18
C PHE A 108 27.63 -23.22 14.48
N PHE A 109 26.51 -23.95 14.44
CA PHE A 109 26.52 -25.40 14.65
C PHE A 109 27.24 -26.17 13.54
N GLY A 110 27.09 -25.72 12.30
CA GLY A 110 27.78 -26.28 11.15
C GLY A 110 29.29 -26.21 11.28
N MET A 111 29.82 -25.09 11.79
CA MET A 111 31.25 -24.93 12.08
C MET A 111 31.72 -25.83 13.23
N GLN A 112 30.93 -25.98 14.30
CA GLN A 112 31.30 -26.82 15.45
C GLN A 112 31.38 -28.31 15.09
N MET A 113 30.51 -28.77 14.18
CA MET A 113 30.44 -30.18 13.75
C MET A 113 31.34 -30.50 12.55
N ASP A 114 32.13 -29.52 12.07
CA ASP A 114 33.00 -29.62 10.89
C ASP A 114 32.26 -30.07 9.61
N TRP A 115 30.94 -29.86 9.56
CA TRP A 115 30.11 -30.20 8.39
C TRP A 115 30.34 -29.26 7.20
N TRP A 116 30.98 -28.11 7.46
CA TRP A 116 31.15 -27.01 6.52
C TRP A 116 32.65 -26.83 6.34
N THR A 117 33.24 -27.56 5.38
CA THR A 117 34.63 -27.31 4.99
C THR A 117 34.78 -25.83 4.60
N TRP A 118 35.83 -25.19 5.11
CA TRP A 118 36.09 -23.76 4.95
C TRP A 118 36.04 -23.36 3.47
N GLY A 119 34.91 -22.79 3.03
CA GLY A 119 34.71 -22.31 1.66
C GLY A 119 33.35 -22.63 1.05
N MET A 120 32.92 -23.91 1.04
CA MET A 120 31.70 -24.29 0.31
C MET A 120 30.43 -23.96 1.09
N GLY A 121 30.43 -24.24 2.40
CA GLY A 121 29.27 -24.02 3.23
C GLY A 121 28.92 -22.53 3.40
N THR A 122 29.89 -21.69 3.74
CA THR A 122 29.66 -20.25 3.98
C THR A 122 29.08 -19.54 2.75
N VAL A 123 29.49 -19.92 1.53
CA VAL A 123 28.96 -19.39 0.27
C VAL A 123 27.49 -19.75 0.08
N TRP A 124 27.08 -20.98 0.37
CA TRP A 124 25.67 -21.40 0.24
C TRP A 124 24.76 -20.62 1.19
N ILE A 125 25.18 -20.35 2.42
CA ILE A 125 24.36 -19.59 3.36
C ILE A 125 24.25 -18.12 2.96
N LEU A 126 25.33 -17.52 2.43
CA LEU A 126 25.26 -16.17 1.88
C LEU A 126 24.29 -16.11 0.69
N LEU A 127 24.34 -17.08 -0.23
CA LEU A 127 23.40 -17.18 -1.34
C LEU A 127 21.95 -17.35 -0.87
N VAL A 128 21.71 -18.23 0.10
CA VAL A 128 20.37 -18.44 0.68
C VAL A 128 19.87 -17.16 1.35
N SER A 129 20.72 -16.44 2.09
CA SER A 129 20.35 -15.17 2.73
C SER A 129 20.01 -14.08 1.70
N GLY A 130 20.78 -14.00 0.61
CA GLY A 130 20.57 -13.06 -0.48
C GLY A 130 19.27 -13.29 -1.25
N ILE A 131 18.73 -14.50 -1.24
CA ILE A 131 17.44 -14.84 -1.86
C ILE A 131 16.29 -14.72 -0.85
N ALA A 132 16.50 -15.16 0.40
CA ALA A 132 15.46 -15.20 1.42
C ALA A 132 14.92 -13.81 1.78
N LEU A 133 15.79 -12.80 1.90
CA LEU A 133 15.38 -11.43 2.24
C LEU A 133 14.48 -10.79 1.16
N PRO A 134 14.85 -10.78 -0.14
CA PRO A 134 13.95 -10.34 -1.21
C PRO A 134 12.61 -11.08 -1.26
N VAL A 135 12.62 -12.39 -1.02
CA VAL A 135 11.39 -13.20 -1.00
C VAL A 135 10.48 -12.78 0.16
N LEU A 136 11.02 -12.59 1.36
CA LEU A 136 10.25 -12.11 2.52
C LEU A 136 9.60 -10.75 2.26
N VAL A 137 10.36 -9.82 1.67
CA VAL A 137 9.85 -8.48 1.30
C VAL A 137 8.75 -8.60 0.25
N SER A 138 8.94 -9.43 -0.77
CA SER A 138 7.93 -9.67 -1.82
C SER A 138 6.64 -10.26 -1.25
N VAL A 139 6.75 -11.23 -0.33
CA VAL A 139 5.59 -11.84 0.35
C VAL A 139 4.84 -10.79 1.19
N LYS A 140 5.55 -9.96 1.97
CA LYS A 140 4.94 -8.86 2.72
C LYS A 140 4.20 -7.90 1.78
N ASN A 141 4.87 -7.44 0.72
CA ASN A 141 4.28 -6.51 -0.24
C ASN A 141 3.01 -7.08 -0.87
N ARG A 142 3.00 -8.39 -1.18
CA ARG A 142 1.82 -9.07 -1.71
C ARG A 142 0.69 -9.15 -0.68
N GLN A 143 0.99 -9.44 0.58
CA GLN A 143 -0.01 -9.50 1.66
C GLN A 143 -0.63 -8.13 1.91
N VAL A 144 0.18 -7.07 1.98
CA VAL A 144 -0.30 -5.70 2.14
C VAL A 144 -1.13 -5.27 0.93
N ALA A 145 -0.68 -5.58 -0.29
CA ALA A 145 -1.41 -5.28 -1.52
C ALA A 145 -2.76 -6.01 -1.62
N GLN A 146 -2.95 -7.11 -0.89
CA GLN A 146 -4.21 -7.87 -0.83
C GLN A 146 -5.20 -7.35 0.21
N LEU A 147 -4.81 -6.46 1.12
CA LEU A 147 -5.76 -5.88 2.09
C LEU A 147 -6.92 -5.14 1.40
N PRO A 148 -6.69 -4.31 0.35
CA PRO A 148 -7.76 -3.67 -0.41
C PRO A 148 -8.62 -4.62 -1.26
N SER A 149 -8.31 -5.92 -1.36
CA SER A 149 -9.15 -6.86 -2.11
C SER A 149 -10.26 -7.50 -1.27
N ARG A 150 -10.41 -7.08 0.00
CA ARG A 150 -11.45 -7.56 0.91
C ARG A 150 -12.29 -6.38 1.40
N CYS A 151 -13.55 -6.34 0.98
CA CYS A 151 -14.56 -5.45 1.56
C CYS A 151 -15.57 -6.31 2.31
N ASP A 152 -15.93 -5.91 3.54
CA ASP A 152 -17.02 -6.56 4.30
C ASP A 152 -18.37 -6.46 3.58
N CYS A 153 -18.48 -5.58 2.59
CA CYS A 153 -19.61 -5.48 1.67
C CYS A 153 -19.67 -6.58 0.60
N ASN A 154 -18.74 -7.55 0.61
CA ASN A 154 -18.59 -8.64 -0.36
C ASN A 154 -18.37 -8.20 -1.82
N LYS A 155 -18.17 -6.90 -2.07
CA LYS A 155 -17.85 -6.29 -3.37
C LYS A 155 -16.57 -5.46 -3.25
N PRO A 156 -15.37 -6.08 -3.33
CA PRO A 156 -14.11 -5.38 -3.10
C PRO A 156 -13.70 -4.54 -4.32
N HIS A 157 -14.25 -3.33 -4.41
CA HIS A 157 -13.81 -2.30 -5.34
C HIS A 157 -13.26 -1.11 -4.56
N TYR A 158 -12.03 -1.21 -4.05
CA TYR A 158 -11.37 -0.08 -3.38
C TYR A 158 -10.66 0.82 -4.41
N VAL A 159 -10.99 2.10 -4.34
CA VAL A 159 -10.36 3.18 -5.11
C VAL A 159 -9.32 3.85 -4.21
N TYR A 160 -8.13 4.04 -4.75
CA TYR A 160 -7.04 4.75 -4.08
C TYR A 160 -7.24 6.26 -4.24
N LEU A 161 -7.40 6.94 -3.11
CA LEU A 161 -7.66 8.39 -3.06
C LEU A 161 -6.36 9.19 -2.92
N GLY A 162 -5.39 8.65 -2.17
CA GLY A 162 -4.12 9.30 -1.93
C GLY A 162 -3.37 8.71 -0.74
N SER A 163 -2.33 9.41 -0.30
CA SER A 163 -1.60 9.07 0.91
C SER A 163 -1.63 10.22 1.92
N LEU A 164 -1.68 9.85 3.19
CA LEU A 164 -1.51 10.73 4.34
C LEU A 164 -0.29 10.21 5.11
N ASP A 165 0.79 10.99 5.10
CA ASP A 165 2.10 10.58 5.63
C ASP A 165 2.59 9.28 4.96
N ASN A 166 2.75 8.20 5.74
CA ASN A 166 3.15 6.87 5.25
C ASN A 166 1.96 5.91 5.10
N GLU A 167 0.74 6.43 5.13
CA GLU A 167 -0.50 5.66 5.07
C GLU A 167 -1.22 5.90 3.75
N GLN A 168 -1.54 4.82 3.06
CA GLN A 168 -2.32 4.80 1.84
C GLN A 168 -3.81 4.75 2.17
N CYS A 169 -4.56 5.68 1.58
CA CYS A 169 -5.96 5.92 1.86
C CYS A 169 -6.83 5.40 0.72
N TYR A 170 -7.75 4.50 1.04
CA TYR A 170 -8.64 3.83 0.10
C TYR A 170 -10.09 4.03 0.50
N ARG A 171 -10.98 4.03 -0.49
CA ARG A 171 -12.43 4.02 -0.29
C ARG A 171 -13.07 2.94 -1.15
N CYS A 172 -13.97 2.15 -0.58
CA CYS A 172 -14.75 1.19 -1.34
C CYS A 172 -15.81 1.93 -2.16
N PHE A 173 -15.79 1.76 -3.48
CA PHE A 173 -16.77 2.33 -4.40
C PHE A 173 -18.19 1.81 -4.13
N SER A 174 -18.32 0.53 -3.75
CA SER A 174 -19.63 -0.12 -3.58
C SER A 174 -20.36 0.27 -2.29
N CYS A 175 -19.63 0.49 -1.18
CA CYS A 175 -20.25 0.77 0.12
C CYS A 175 -19.74 2.06 0.80
N GLY A 176 -18.81 2.78 0.18
CA GLY A 176 -18.24 4.02 0.71
C GLY A 176 -17.27 3.86 1.87
N ARG A 177 -16.99 2.63 2.33
CA ARG A 177 -16.12 2.38 3.49
C ARG A 177 -14.68 2.82 3.24
N LEU A 178 -14.12 3.51 4.22
CA LEU A 178 -12.74 3.99 4.21
C LEU A 178 -11.79 2.92 4.77
N MET A 179 -10.58 2.85 4.23
CA MET A 179 -9.54 1.95 4.71
C MET A 179 -8.17 2.61 4.60
N LYS A 180 -7.37 2.49 5.66
CA LYS A 180 -5.95 2.85 5.67
C LYS A 180 -5.07 1.64 5.57
N VAL A 181 -4.02 1.75 4.79
CA VAL A 181 -2.97 0.75 4.68
C VAL A 181 -1.62 1.40 4.87
N ARG A 182 -0.85 0.92 5.83
CA ARG A 182 0.55 1.26 6.07
C ARG A 182 1.41 0.18 5.41
N GLU A 183 2.35 0.59 4.56
CA GLU A 183 3.35 -0.28 3.93
C GLU A 183 4.59 -0.44 4.81
#